data_AF-T1A7V9-F1
#
_entry.id   AF-T1A7V9-F1
#
_cell.length_a   1.000
_cell.length_b   1.000
_cell.length_c   1.000
_cell.angle_alpha   90.00
_cell.angle_beta   90.00
_cell.angle_gamma   90.00
#
_symmetry.space_group_name_H-M   'P 1'
#
loop_
_entity.id
_entity.type
_entity.pdbx_description
1 polymer ?
#
loop_
_entity_poly.entity_id
_entity_poly.type
_entity_poly.pdbx_seq_one_letter_code
_entity_poly.pdbx_strand_id
1 'polypeptide(L)'
;EDRWPQLSHEAWEAMRFKAVDRMAEGEPPAGVSASFGLHRTWAYKVRARARGRGKGKRAVQSTRGTGCPRSLTAAQERQIFRWVNGQNPRQYGFDFGLWTR
;
A
#
# COMPACT_ATOMS: atom_id res chain seq x y z
N GLU A 1 -11.61 22.11 -20.00
CA GLU A 1 -11.04 20.76 -19.74
C GLU A 1 -11.69 20.18 -18.49
N ASP A 2 -12.66 19.29 -18.68
CA ASP A 2 -13.38 18.61 -17.59
C ASP A 2 -12.56 17.41 -17.09
N ARG A 3 -11.51 17.69 -16.32
CA ARG A 3 -10.80 16.66 -15.55
C ARG A 3 -11.64 16.39 -14.32
N TRP A 4 -12.49 15.37 -14.36
CA TRP A 4 -13.25 14.91 -13.19
C TRP A 4 -12.35 14.90 -11.95
N PRO A 5 -12.79 15.48 -10.82
CA PRO A 5 -12.00 15.48 -9.59
C PRO A 5 -11.84 14.03 -9.13
N GLN A 6 -10.65 13.48 -9.34
CA GLN A 6 -10.27 12.17 -8.81
C GLN A 6 -10.30 12.29 -7.28
N LEU A 7 -11.13 11.46 -6.64
CA LEU A 7 -11.25 11.44 -5.18
C LEU A 7 -9.87 11.21 -4.54
N SER A 8 -9.55 12.00 -3.51
CA SER A 8 -8.31 11.86 -2.77
C SER A 8 -8.24 10.51 -2.05
N HIS A 9 -7.03 10.12 -1.66
CA HIS A 9 -6.81 8.86 -0.93
C HIS A 9 -7.59 8.83 0.39
N GLU A 10 -7.65 9.99 1.07
CA GLU A 10 -8.37 10.23 2.31
C GLU A 10 -9.88 10.19 2.10
N ALA A 11 -10.37 10.75 0.99
CA ALA A 11 -11.80 10.72 0.64
C ALA A 11 -12.29 9.28 0.45
N TRP A 12 -11.51 8.46 -0.28
CA TRP A 12 -11.81 7.04 -0.45
C TRP A 12 -11.81 6.26 0.86
N GLU A 13 -10.89 6.56 1.76
CA GLU A 13 -10.85 5.96 3.09
C GLU A 13 -12.07 6.32 3.93
N ALA A 14 -12.42 7.60 3.99
CA ALA A 14 -13.60 8.07 4.70
C ALA A 14 -14.89 7.38 4.19
N MET A 15 -15.01 7.20 2.87
CA MET A 15 -16.12 6.45 2.27
C MET A 15 -16.13 4.98 2.72
N ARG A 16 -14.97 4.30 2.78
CA ARG A 16 -14.89 2.92 3.26
C ARG A 16 -15.27 2.80 4.72
N PHE A 17 -14.84 3.74 5.57
CA PHE A 17 -15.22 3.76 6.98
C PHE A 17 -16.72 3.94 7.17
N LYS A 18 -17.32 4.90 6.48
CA LYS A 18 -18.79 5.09 6.50
C LYS A 18 -19.54 3.86 5.99
N ALA A 19 -19.04 3.22 4.95
CA ALA A 19 -19.65 2.00 4.44
C ALA A 19 -19.59 0.84 5.45
N VAL A 20 -18.47 0.69 6.17
CA VAL A 20 -18.34 -0.30 7.25
C VAL A 20 -19.33 -0.03 8.38
N ASP A 21 -19.48 1.23 8.79
CA ASP A 21 -20.45 1.63 9.85
C ASP A 21 -21.89 1.29 9.43
N ARG A 22 -22.33 1.75 8.25
CA ARG A 22 -23.68 1.49 7.73
C ARG A 22 -23.99 0.00 7.56
N MET A 23 -23.01 -0.79 7.11
CA MET A 23 -23.17 -2.25 7.02
C MET A 23 -23.17 -2.95 8.38
N ALA A 24 -22.53 -2.37 9.40
CA ALA A 24 -22.60 -2.86 10.77
C ALA A 24 -23.96 -2.55 11.42
N GLU A 25 -24.58 -1.42 11.04
CA GLU A 25 -25.95 -1.03 11.41
C GLU A 25 -27.03 -1.87 10.71
N GLY A 26 -26.65 -2.72 9.74
CA GLY A 26 -27.55 -3.68 9.09
C GLY A 26 -27.95 -3.32 7.66
N GLU A 27 -27.46 -2.21 7.11
CA GLU A 27 -27.77 -1.84 5.73
C GLU A 27 -27.16 -2.84 4.72
N PRO A 28 -27.91 -3.29 3.69
CA PRO A 28 -27.38 -4.19 2.69
C PRO A 28 -26.27 -3.50 1.85
N PRO A 29 -25.19 -4.21 1.46
CA PRO A 29 -24.09 -3.64 0.68
C PRO A 29 -24.54 -2.92 -0.60
N ALA A 30 -25.56 -3.45 -1.28
CA ALA A 30 -26.10 -2.85 -2.50
C ALA A 30 -26.66 -1.44 -2.25
N GLY A 31 -27.40 -1.24 -1.14
CA GLY A 31 -27.94 0.07 -0.75
C GLY A 31 -26.85 1.08 -0.40
N VAL A 32 -25.82 0.62 0.32
CA VAL A 32 -24.66 1.44 0.66
C VAL A 32 -23.93 1.91 -0.59
N SER A 33 -23.62 1.02 -1.53
CA SER A 33 -22.97 1.38 -2.80
C SER A 33 -23.81 2.32 -3.67
N ALA A 34 -25.13 2.08 -3.75
CA ALA A 34 -26.05 2.92 -4.52
C ALA A 34 -26.09 4.35 -3.96
N SER A 35 -26.06 4.50 -2.62
CA SER A 35 -26.01 5.81 -1.95
C SER A 35 -24.77 6.63 -2.29
N PHE A 36 -23.66 5.98 -2.66
CA PHE A 36 -22.42 6.64 -3.09
C PHE A 36 -22.28 6.76 -4.61
N GLY A 37 -23.28 6.31 -5.39
CA GLY A 37 -23.18 6.25 -6.85
C GLY A 37 -22.14 5.24 -7.36
N LEU A 38 -21.79 4.24 -6.55
CA LEU A 38 -20.77 3.24 -6.88
C LEU A 38 -21.39 1.91 -7.31
N HIS A 39 -20.66 1.16 -8.13
CA HIS A 39 -21.07 -0.20 -8.49
C HIS A 39 -21.15 -1.11 -7.25
N ARG A 40 -22.16 -1.99 -7.21
CA ARG A 40 -22.46 -2.85 -6.05
C ARG A 40 -21.26 -3.62 -5.50
N THR A 41 -20.38 -4.08 -6.39
CA THR A 41 -19.18 -4.85 -6.04
C THR A 41 -18.25 -4.12 -5.08
N TRP A 42 -18.23 -2.78 -5.10
CA TRP A 42 -17.40 -1.98 -4.19
C TRP A 42 -17.75 -2.27 -2.72
N ALA A 43 -19.03 -2.15 -2.34
CA ALA A 43 -19.46 -2.38 -0.96
C ALA A 43 -19.27 -3.84 -0.53
N TYR A 44 -19.49 -4.81 -1.44
CA TYR A 44 -19.19 -6.21 -1.16
C TYR A 44 -17.71 -6.46 -0.88
N LYS A 45 -16.80 -5.84 -1.64
CA LYS A 45 -15.35 -5.94 -1.40
C LYS A 45 -14.94 -5.30 -0.07
N VAL A 46 -15.50 -4.12 0.26
CA VAL A 46 -15.28 -3.45 1.55
C VAL A 46 -15.74 -4.36 2.69
N ARG A 47 -16.95 -4.92 2.60
CA ARG A 47 -17.48 -5.86 3.61
C ARG A 47 -16.59 -7.10 3.76
N ALA A 48 -16.20 -7.72 2.65
CA ALA A 48 -15.35 -8.90 2.66
C ALA A 48 -14.01 -8.63 3.37
N ARG A 49 -13.41 -7.46 3.15
CA ARG A 49 -12.14 -7.06 3.78
C ARG A 49 -12.30 -6.75 5.27
N ALA A 50 -13.41 -6.13 5.68
CA ALA A 50 -13.70 -5.79 7.07
C ALA A 50 -14.13 -7.01 7.93
N ARG A 51 -14.63 -8.09 7.32
CA ARG A 51 -15.09 -9.30 8.01
C ARG A 51 -13.94 -10.06 8.69
N GLY A 52 -14.14 -10.41 9.96
CA GLY A 52 -13.24 -11.24 10.77
C GLY A 52 -12.89 -10.57 12.09
N ARG A 53 -12.51 -11.38 13.08
CA ARG A 53 -12.17 -10.88 14.43
C ARG A 53 -10.98 -9.92 14.34
N GLY A 54 -11.14 -8.70 14.89
CA GLY A 54 -10.08 -7.68 14.96
C GLY A 54 -9.81 -6.88 13.66
N LYS A 55 -10.57 -7.10 12.58
CA LYS A 55 -10.37 -6.40 11.29
C LYS A 55 -11.10 -5.06 11.21
N GLY A 56 -12.42 -5.08 11.01
CA GLY A 56 -13.27 -3.88 10.96
C GLY A 56 -12.68 -2.76 10.08
N LYS A 57 -12.69 -1.52 10.59
CA LYS A 57 -12.12 -0.35 9.91
C LYS A 57 -10.61 -0.46 9.66
N ARG A 58 -9.83 -1.06 10.57
CA ARG A 58 -8.37 -1.21 10.40
C ARG A 58 -8.00 -1.95 9.13
N ALA A 59 -8.79 -2.96 8.76
CA ALA A 59 -8.52 -3.73 7.56
C ALA A 59 -8.80 -2.96 6.27
N VAL A 60 -9.68 -1.96 6.27
CA VAL A 60 -10.03 -1.13 5.10
C VAL A 60 -9.31 0.22 5.09
N GLN A 61 -8.45 0.45 6.08
CA GLN A 61 -7.59 1.62 6.18
C GLN A 61 -6.72 1.73 4.93
N SER A 62 -6.53 2.96 4.49
CA SER A 62 -5.63 3.23 3.38
C SER A 62 -4.19 3.10 3.83
N THR A 63 -3.35 2.48 3.00
CA THR A 63 -1.92 2.30 3.27
C THR A 63 -1.10 2.89 2.13
N ARG A 64 0.02 3.53 2.46
CA ARG A 64 1.01 3.93 1.45
C ARG A 64 1.54 2.69 0.75
N GLY A 65 1.62 2.72 -0.57
CA GLY A 65 2.26 1.66 -1.34
C GLY A 65 3.73 1.56 -0.95
N THR A 66 4.23 0.34 -0.73
CA THR A 66 5.61 0.09 -0.30
C THR A 66 6.64 0.20 -1.42
N GLY A 67 6.20 0.45 -2.66
CA GLY A 67 7.06 0.47 -3.85
C GLY A 67 7.51 -0.92 -4.29
N CYS A 68 8.43 -0.95 -5.26
CA CYS A 68 9.06 -2.19 -5.72
C CYS A 68 9.86 -2.83 -4.57
N PRO A 69 9.73 -4.15 -4.33
CA PRO A 69 10.58 -4.84 -3.38
C PRO A 69 12.07 -4.59 -3.67
N ARG A 70 12.87 -4.44 -2.62
CA ARG A 70 14.32 -4.22 -2.76
C ARG A 70 14.98 -5.45 -3.38
N SER A 71 15.87 -5.24 -4.35
CA SER A 71 16.63 -6.34 -4.97
C SER A 71 17.65 -6.99 -4.03
N LEU A 72 18.10 -6.26 -3.01
CA LEU A 72 19.08 -6.72 -2.04
C LEU A 72 18.44 -6.88 -0.66
N THR A 73 18.88 -7.92 0.05
CA THR A 73 18.55 -8.08 1.48
C THR A 73 19.32 -7.08 2.33
N ALA A 74 18.80 -6.75 3.52
CA ALA A 74 19.48 -5.84 4.44
C ALA A 74 20.90 -6.31 4.82
N ALA A 75 21.16 -7.63 4.82
CA ALA A 75 22.49 -8.17 5.07
C ALA A 75 23.46 -7.89 3.91
N GLN A 76 23.00 -8.08 2.66
CA GLN A 76 23.79 -7.78 1.46
C GLN A 76 24.07 -6.28 1.36
N GLU A 77 23.10 -5.43 1.67
CA GLU A 77 23.30 -3.98 1.68
C GLU A 77 24.38 -3.56 2.68
N ARG A 78 24.37 -4.12 3.90
CA ARG A 78 25.42 -3.87 4.89
C ARG A 78 26.79 -4.37 4.42
N GLN A 79 26.83 -5.48 3.70
CA GLN A 79 28.06 -6.03 3.14
C GLN A 79 28.63 -5.10 2.06
N ILE A 80 27.80 -4.69 1.10
CA ILE A 80 28.19 -3.74 0.05
C ILE A 80 28.61 -2.41 0.67
N PHE A 81 27.88 -1.90 1.67
CA PHE A 81 28.23 -0.66 2.35
C PHE A 81 29.64 -0.71 3.00
N ARG A 82 30.01 -1.84 3.61
CA ARG A 82 31.36 -2.03 4.16
C ARG A 82 32.44 -2.08 3.07
N TRP A 83 32.17 -2.74 1.96
CA TRP A 83 33.08 -2.81 0.82
C TRP A 83 33.32 -1.42 0.22
N VAL A 84 32.26 -0.68 -0.05
CA VAL A 84 32.34 0.64 -0.69
C VAL A 84 33.04 1.67 0.20
N ASN A 85 32.71 1.74 1.50
CA ASN A 85 33.30 2.74 2.39
C ASN A 85 34.71 2.40 2.89
N GLY A 86 35.09 1.12 2.92
CA GLY A 86 36.33 0.67 3.56
C GLY A 86 37.43 0.21 2.60
N GLN A 87 37.09 -0.23 1.40
CA GLN A 87 37.96 -1.06 0.57
C GLN A 87 37.99 -0.55 -0.88
N ASN A 88 39.10 -0.79 -1.58
CA ASN A 88 39.19 -0.48 -3.01
C ASN A 88 38.68 -1.69 -3.83
N PRO A 89 37.88 -1.49 -4.91
CA PRO A 89 37.34 -2.59 -5.71
C PRO A 89 38.42 -3.57 -6.21
N ARG A 90 39.61 -3.06 -6.53
CA ARG A 90 40.74 -3.88 -6.99
C ARG A 90 41.21 -4.90 -5.94
N GLN A 91 40.98 -4.64 -4.66
CA GLN A 91 41.29 -5.59 -3.58
C GLN A 91 40.41 -6.85 -3.62
N TYR A 92 39.26 -6.77 -4.29
CA TYR A 92 38.35 -7.91 -4.50
C TYR A 92 38.52 -8.58 -5.86
N GLY A 93 39.58 -8.23 -6.61
CA GLY A 93 39.86 -8.83 -7.92
C GLY A 93 38.95 -8.31 -9.05
N PHE A 94 38.28 -7.17 -8.87
CA PHE A 94 37.60 -6.51 -9.97
C PHE A 94 38.61 -5.83 -10.91
N ASP A 95 38.53 -6.12 -12.20
CA ASP A 95 39.40 -5.56 -13.24
C ASP A 95 39.25 -4.04 -13.41
N PHE A 96 38.13 -3.50 -12.91
CA PHE A 96 37.76 -2.09 -13.01
C PHE A 96 37.35 -1.53 -11.65
N GLY A 97 37.56 -0.22 -11.47
CA GLY A 97 37.18 0.51 -10.27
C GLY A 97 35.67 0.72 -10.19
N LEU A 98 34.94 -0.29 -9.69
CA LEU A 98 33.48 -0.26 -9.56
C LEU A 98 32.95 0.86 -8.66
N TRP A 99 33.75 1.31 -7.70
CA TRP A 99 33.45 2.45 -6.84
C TRP A 99 34.74 3.22 -6.55
N THR A 100 34.60 4.52 -6.36
CA THR A 100 35.66 5.42 -5.93
C THR A 100 35.69 5.53 -4.41
N ARG A 101 36.83 5.94 -3.87
CA ARG A 101 36.93 6.38 -2.46
C ARG A 101 36.59 7.85 -2.37
#